data_AF-A0A7W0RFM3-F1
#
_entry.id   AF-A0A7W0RFM3-F1
#
_cell.length_a   1.000
_cell.length_b   1.000
_cell.length_c   1.000
_cell.angle_alpha   90.00
_cell.angle_beta   90.00
_cell.angle_gamma   90.00
#
_symmetry.space_group_name_H-M   'P 1'
#
loop_
_entity.id
_entity.type
_entity.pdbx_description
1 polymer ?
#
loop_
_entity_poly.entity_id
_entity_poly.type
_entity_poly.pdbx_seq_one_letter_code
_entity_poly.pdbx_strand_id
1 'polypeptide(L)'
;MVAPRLAAGLGAGVLVFAALEGLGPAPPVSSAAGAAAAAVLVALLPRIGWLVGAVGICAWLASPEADRAGTALVLAVALAPVPLLLPRGGLLWSVPGLAPLLGAVALAPMFVGIAALASTGWRRLGLGVAGFLWLAAAEVTTGHDLLFGVAEGTLERGDWETSAGAAAGDAVLPLLSSPALAPAAVWAGFAVVLGLAVRGRWAALDLLLGAAWVVGLVVAHGALGDLLAATTELEQARGAVAGAALGGLVAVTAAAIAPPLKDSARKPNPSHPVSSKTALP
;
A
#
# COMPACT_ATOMS: atom_id res chain seq x y z
N MET A 1 -21.66 -2.83 -7.55
CA MET A 1 -20.84 -3.85 -6.83
C MET A 1 -19.92 -4.66 -7.74
N VAL A 2 -20.19 -4.81 -9.04
CA VAL A 2 -19.34 -5.57 -9.98
C VAL A 2 -18.01 -4.87 -10.29
N ALA A 3 -18.04 -3.58 -10.63
CA ALA A 3 -16.85 -2.79 -10.98
C ALA A 3 -15.68 -2.89 -9.96
N PRO A 4 -15.87 -2.72 -8.63
CA PRO A 4 -14.76 -2.82 -7.70
C PRO A 4 -14.17 -4.24 -7.61
N ARG A 5 -14.98 -5.28 -7.82
CA ARG A 5 -14.49 -6.67 -7.84
C ARG A 5 -13.64 -6.95 -9.08
N LEU A 6 -14.05 -6.44 -10.24
CA LEU A 6 -13.25 -6.52 -11.46
C LEU A 6 -11.92 -5.79 -11.32
N ALA A 7 -11.92 -4.59 -10.71
CA ALA A 7 -10.69 -3.86 -10.43
C ALA A 7 -9.75 -4.63 -9.49
N ALA A 8 -10.29 -5.24 -8.43
CA ALA A 8 -9.51 -6.09 -7.52
C ALA A 8 -8.94 -7.32 -8.25
N GLY A 9 -9.76 -7.96 -9.10
CA GLY A 9 -9.35 -9.08 -9.95
C GLY A 9 -8.21 -8.71 -10.88
N LEU A 10 -8.35 -7.62 -11.65
CA LEU A 10 -7.31 -7.11 -12.53
C LEU A 10 -6.02 -6.80 -11.77
N GLY A 11 -6.12 -6.12 -10.62
CA GLY A 11 -4.96 -5.82 -9.77
C GLY A 11 -4.24 -7.09 -9.32
N ALA A 12 -4.96 -8.11 -8.86
CA ALA A 12 -4.35 -9.38 -8.48
C ALA A 12 -3.73 -10.13 -9.67
N GLY A 13 -4.41 -10.13 -10.84
CA GLY A 13 -3.89 -10.74 -12.06
C GLY A 13 -2.58 -10.10 -12.52
N VAL A 14 -2.49 -8.77 -12.50
CA VAL A 14 -1.25 -8.04 -12.83
C VAL A 14 -0.12 -8.40 -11.86
N LEU A 15 -0.40 -8.48 -10.56
CA LEU A 15 0.62 -8.86 -9.57
C LEU A 15 1.10 -10.30 -9.75
N VAL A 16 0.18 -11.23 -10.02
CA VAL A 16 0.53 -12.63 -10.33
C VAL A 16 1.34 -12.72 -11.62
N PHE A 17 0.96 -11.98 -12.67
CA PHE A 17 1.74 -11.94 -13.91
C PHE A 17 3.16 -11.44 -13.65
N ALA A 18 3.31 -10.32 -12.95
CA ALA A 18 4.62 -9.75 -12.62
C ALA A 18 5.47 -10.71 -11.76
N ALA A 19 4.86 -11.42 -10.81
CA ALA A 19 5.57 -12.40 -10.00
C ALA A 19 6.06 -13.60 -10.82
N LEU A 20 5.23 -14.13 -11.72
CA LEU A 20 5.58 -15.26 -12.59
C LEU A 20 6.69 -14.92 -13.59
N GLU A 21 6.71 -13.68 -14.11
CA GLU A 21 7.74 -13.23 -15.06
C GLU A 21 9.04 -12.74 -14.38
N GLY A 22 8.97 -12.23 -13.16
CA GLY A 22 10.09 -11.51 -12.53
C GLY A 22 10.79 -12.21 -11.37
N LEU A 23 10.15 -13.18 -10.71
CA LEU A 23 10.65 -13.71 -9.43
C LEU A 23 11.23 -15.13 -9.51
N GLY A 24 10.90 -15.92 -10.52
CA GLY A 24 11.33 -17.32 -10.62
C GLY A 24 11.76 -17.71 -12.04
N PRO A 25 12.19 -18.97 -12.23
CA PRO A 25 12.39 -19.53 -13.57
C PRO A 25 11.06 -19.67 -14.32
N ALA A 26 11.07 -20.26 -15.52
CA ALA A 26 9.84 -20.44 -16.29
C ALA A 26 8.78 -21.25 -15.50
N PRO A 27 7.56 -20.71 -15.28
CA PRO A 27 6.52 -21.41 -14.53
C PRO A 27 5.96 -22.61 -15.30
N PRO A 28 5.36 -23.60 -14.60
CA PRO A 28 4.78 -24.81 -15.22
C PRO A 28 3.52 -24.52 -16.04
N VAL A 29 2.91 -23.35 -15.85
CA VAL A 29 1.75 -22.86 -16.60
C VAL A 29 2.13 -21.55 -17.27
N SER A 30 1.51 -21.22 -18.40
CA SER A 30 1.74 -19.90 -19.02
C SER A 30 1.38 -18.78 -18.03
N SER A 31 2.25 -17.77 -17.89
CA SER A 31 2.06 -16.64 -16.98
C SER A 31 0.73 -15.92 -17.19
N ALA A 32 0.31 -15.78 -18.46
CA ALA A 32 -0.98 -15.20 -18.82
C ALA A 32 -2.18 -16.01 -18.29
N ALA A 33 -2.14 -17.34 -18.37
CA ALA A 33 -3.20 -18.19 -17.83
C ALA A 33 -3.24 -18.15 -16.30
N GLY A 34 -2.08 -18.18 -15.63
CA GLY A 34 -1.99 -18.03 -14.18
C GLY A 34 -2.57 -16.69 -13.70
N ALA A 35 -2.19 -15.60 -14.37
CA ALA A 35 -2.71 -14.26 -14.11
C ALA A 35 -4.23 -14.15 -14.34
N ALA A 36 -4.73 -14.72 -15.45
CA ALA A 36 -6.16 -14.73 -15.75
C ALA A 36 -6.96 -15.54 -14.71
N ALA A 37 -6.45 -16.71 -14.31
CA ALA A 37 -7.07 -17.52 -13.27
C ALA A 37 -7.13 -16.78 -11.93
N ALA A 38 -6.02 -16.15 -11.51
CA ALA A 38 -5.99 -15.33 -10.30
C ALA A 38 -6.96 -14.14 -10.38
N ALA A 39 -7.02 -13.46 -11.52
CA ALA A 39 -7.94 -12.34 -11.73
C ALA A 39 -9.40 -12.76 -11.60
N VAL A 40 -9.78 -13.89 -12.21
CA VAL A 40 -11.13 -14.46 -12.11
C VAL A 40 -11.43 -14.88 -10.68
N LEU A 41 -10.52 -15.61 -10.02
CA LEU A 41 -10.71 -16.05 -8.64
C LEU A 41 -10.89 -14.88 -7.67
N VAL A 42 -10.10 -13.81 -7.82
CA VAL A 42 -10.24 -12.60 -6.99
C VAL A 42 -11.49 -11.80 -7.36
N ALA A 43 -11.88 -11.73 -8.63
CA ALA A 43 -13.13 -11.07 -9.01
C ALA A 43 -14.36 -11.78 -8.40
N LEU A 44 -14.35 -13.12 -8.33
CA LEU A 44 -15.44 -13.91 -7.76
C LEU A 44 -15.40 -13.92 -6.23
N LEU A 45 -14.23 -14.19 -5.66
CA LEU A 45 -14.01 -14.40 -4.23
C LEU A 45 -12.77 -13.61 -3.76
N PRO A 46 -12.85 -12.27 -3.60
CA PRO A 46 -11.68 -11.40 -3.46
C PRO A 46 -10.64 -11.84 -2.42
N ARG A 47 -11.08 -12.29 -1.24
CA ARG A 47 -10.15 -12.70 -0.17
C ARG A 47 -9.57 -14.09 -0.41
N ILE A 48 -10.42 -15.05 -0.77
CA ILE A 48 -9.98 -16.44 -0.97
C ILE A 48 -9.10 -16.52 -2.21
N GLY A 49 -9.52 -15.93 -3.32
CA GLY A 49 -8.74 -15.89 -4.56
C GLY A 49 -7.38 -15.23 -4.35
N TRP A 50 -7.30 -14.17 -3.54
CA TRP A 50 -6.03 -13.48 -3.27
C TRP A 50 -5.11 -14.34 -2.41
N LEU A 51 -5.63 -14.97 -1.34
CA LEU A 51 -4.84 -15.88 -0.50
C LEU A 51 -4.36 -17.10 -1.28
N VAL A 52 -5.22 -17.69 -2.12
CA VAL A 52 -4.86 -18.82 -2.98
C VAL A 52 -3.78 -18.41 -3.97
N GLY A 53 -3.90 -17.24 -4.60
CA GLY A 53 -2.88 -16.72 -5.51
C GLY A 53 -1.54 -16.46 -4.80
N ALA A 54 -1.57 -15.80 -3.65
CA ALA A 54 -0.41 -15.54 -2.80
C ALA A 54 0.31 -16.83 -2.38
N VAL A 55 -0.44 -17.77 -1.78
CA VAL A 55 0.10 -19.08 -1.36
C VAL A 55 0.59 -19.88 -2.56
N GLY A 56 -0.14 -19.86 -3.68
CA GLY A 56 0.25 -20.57 -4.90
C GLY A 56 1.58 -20.08 -5.47
N ILE A 57 1.80 -18.76 -5.53
CA ILE A 57 3.07 -18.18 -5.96
C ILE A 57 4.20 -18.51 -4.99
N CYS A 58 3.99 -18.35 -3.67
CA CYS A 58 5.02 -18.70 -2.70
C CYS A 58 5.36 -20.21 -2.73
N ALA A 59 4.35 -21.07 -2.88
CA ALA A 59 4.54 -22.52 -2.96
C ALA A 59 5.28 -22.92 -4.25
N TRP A 60 4.99 -22.26 -5.37
CA TRP A 60 5.72 -22.46 -6.62
C TRP A 60 7.18 -22.03 -6.49
N LEU A 61 7.45 -20.82 -5.96
CA LEU A 61 8.82 -20.34 -5.75
C LEU A 61 9.62 -21.23 -4.80
N ALA A 62 8.96 -21.78 -3.76
CA ALA A 62 9.59 -22.71 -2.82
C ALA A 62 9.68 -24.16 -3.33
N SER A 63 9.17 -24.46 -4.52
CA SER A 63 9.20 -25.82 -5.06
C SER A 63 10.62 -26.20 -5.48
N PRO A 64 10.98 -27.50 -5.47
CA PRO A 64 12.30 -27.97 -5.91
C PRO A 64 12.65 -27.57 -7.35
N GLU A 65 11.63 -27.38 -8.20
CA GLU A 65 11.82 -26.99 -9.60
C GLU A 65 12.15 -25.50 -9.76
N ALA A 66 11.59 -24.64 -8.90
CA ALA A 66 11.88 -23.21 -8.94
C ALA A 66 13.16 -22.86 -8.18
N ASP A 67 13.46 -23.60 -7.11
CA ASP A 67 14.61 -23.41 -6.22
C ASP A 67 14.77 -21.96 -5.73
N ARG A 68 13.65 -21.27 -5.47
CA ARG A 68 13.59 -19.86 -5.03
C ARG A 68 12.99 -19.72 -3.63
N ALA A 69 13.32 -20.62 -2.72
CA ALA A 69 12.74 -20.64 -1.37
C ALA A 69 13.00 -19.35 -0.56
N GLY A 70 14.13 -18.69 -0.77
CA GLY A 70 14.44 -17.40 -0.18
C GLY A 70 13.56 -16.27 -0.72
N THR A 71 13.35 -16.21 -2.05
CA THR A 71 12.42 -15.25 -2.67
C THR A 71 10.98 -15.48 -2.20
N ALA A 72 10.58 -16.74 -2.06
CA ALA A 72 9.26 -17.10 -1.51
C ALA A 72 9.06 -16.55 -0.09
N LEU A 73 10.09 -16.60 0.76
CA LEU A 73 10.05 -16.05 2.11
C LEU A 73 9.90 -14.52 2.10
N VAL A 74 10.72 -13.80 1.35
CA VAL A 74 10.65 -12.33 1.25
C VAL A 74 9.27 -11.89 0.75
N LEU A 75 8.75 -12.57 -0.27
CA LEU A 75 7.41 -12.32 -0.79
C LEU A 75 6.33 -12.61 0.27
N ALA A 76 6.43 -13.72 1.00
CA ALA A 76 5.50 -14.05 2.07
C ALA A 76 5.49 -13.00 3.19
N VAL A 77 6.66 -12.47 3.56
CA VAL A 77 6.81 -11.39 4.55
C VAL A 77 6.15 -10.11 4.06
N ALA A 78 6.28 -9.76 2.77
CA ALA A 78 5.60 -8.60 2.18
C ALA A 78 4.07 -8.78 2.09
N LEU A 79 3.61 -10.02 1.84
CA LEU A 79 2.19 -10.35 1.71
C LEU A 79 1.47 -10.43 3.06
N ALA A 80 2.12 -10.92 4.12
CA ALA A 80 1.50 -11.19 5.42
C ALA A 80 0.83 -9.98 6.10
N PRO A 81 1.37 -8.74 6.05
CA PRO A 81 0.73 -7.56 6.61
C PRO A 81 -0.62 -7.23 5.98
N VAL A 82 -0.85 -7.59 4.71
CA VAL A 82 -2.08 -7.20 3.98
C VAL A 82 -3.35 -7.73 4.64
N PRO A 83 -3.54 -9.05 4.86
CA PRO A 83 -4.73 -9.56 5.54
C PRO A 83 -4.82 -9.13 7.01
N LEU A 84 -3.69 -8.91 7.69
CA LEU A 84 -3.65 -8.49 9.10
C LEU A 84 -4.07 -7.03 9.30
N LEU A 85 -3.57 -6.13 8.45
CA LEU A 85 -3.84 -4.70 8.53
C LEU A 85 -5.17 -4.34 7.84
N LEU A 86 -5.60 -5.12 6.84
CA LEU A 86 -6.80 -4.88 6.04
C LEU A 86 -7.82 -6.03 6.08
N PRO A 87 -8.20 -6.60 7.25
CA PRO A 87 -8.93 -7.88 7.34
C PRO A 87 -10.31 -7.89 6.67
N ARG A 88 -10.92 -6.71 6.47
CA ARG A 88 -12.21 -6.56 5.79
C ARG A 88 -12.14 -5.82 4.45
N GLY A 89 -10.94 -5.43 4.02
CA GLY A 89 -10.70 -4.63 2.83
C GLY A 89 -10.28 -5.45 1.63
N GLY A 90 -10.90 -6.61 1.35
CA GLY A 90 -10.45 -7.55 0.29
C GLY A 90 -10.25 -6.91 -1.09
N LEU A 91 -10.98 -5.84 -1.41
CA LEU A 91 -10.82 -5.08 -2.65
C LEU A 91 -9.54 -4.20 -2.68
N LEU A 92 -8.99 -3.90 -1.50
CA LEU A 92 -7.78 -3.10 -1.30
C LEU A 92 -6.53 -3.97 -1.15
N TRP A 93 -6.65 -5.30 -1.15
CA TRP A 93 -5.51 -6.21 -0.88
C TRP A 93 -4.42 -6.17 -1.95
N SER A 94 -4.77 -5.83 -3.19
CA SER A 94 -3.79 -5.64 -4.28
C SER A 94 -3.23 -4.22 -4.34
N VAL A 95 -3.79 -3.25 -3.58
CA VAL A 95 -3.37 -1.84 -3.65
C VAL A 95 -1.90 -1.65 -3.24
N PRO A 96 -1.37 -2.28 -2.18
CA PRO A 96 0.04 -2.17 -1.82
C PRO A 96 1.02 -2.46 -2.96
N GLY A 97 0.66 -3.33 -3.90
CA GLY A 97 1.47 -3.62 -5.09
C GLY A 97 1.64 -2.44 -6.05
N LEU A 98 0.86 -1.37 -5.92
CA LEU A 98 1.08 -0.12 -6.67
C LEU A 98 2.32 0.64 -6.19
N ALA A 99 2.72 0.49 -4.92
CA ALA A 99 3.86 1.22 -4.38
C ALA A 99 5.17 0.93 -5.15
N PRO A 100 5.59 -0.33 -5.36
CA PRO A 100 6.78 -0.62 -6.16
C PRO A 100 6.65 -0.20 -7.64
N LEU A 101 5.45 -0.33 -8.23
CA LEU A 101 5.20 0.13 -9.61
C LEU A 101 5.38 1.64 -9.76
N LEU A 102 4.91 2.41 -8.77
CA LEU A 102 5.14 3.85 -8.70
C LEU A 102 6.61 4.17 -8.45
N GLY A 103 7.29 3.39 -7.60
CA GLY A 103 8.74 3.52 -7.36
C GLY A 103 9.58 3.33 -8.61
N ALA A 104 9.22 2.37 -9.47
CA ALA A 104 9.92 2.12 -10.74
C ALA A 104 9.97 3.36 -11.65
N VAL A 105 8.94 4.22 -11.58
CA VAL A 105 8.85 5.49 -12.32
C VAL A 105 9.14 6.72 -11.45
N ALA A 106 9.82 6.55 -10.31
CA ALA A 106 10.18 7.62 -9.36
C ALA A 106 8.96 8.41 -8.84
N LEU A 107 7.85 7.72 -8.56
CA LEU A 107 6.60 8.28 -8.01
C LEU A 107 6.13 7.58 -6.74
N ALA A 108 6.97 6.77 -6.09
CA ALA A 108 6.60 6.02 -4.87
C ALA A 108 5.82 6.85 -3.82
N PRO A 109 6.21 8.09 -3.47
CA PRO A 109 5.47 8.91 -2.50
C PRO A 109 4.00 9.22 -2.88
N MET A 110 3.64 9.13 -4.16
CA MET A 110 2.25 9.27 -4.63
C MET A 110 1.34 8.23 -3.97
N PHE A 111 1.88 7.06 -3.65
CA PHE A 111 1.14 6.00 -2.98
C PHE A 111 0.54 6.44 -1.64
N VAL A 112 1.21 7.33 -0.91
CA VAL A 112 0.70 7.87 0.36
C VAL A 112 -0.60 8.66 0.14
N GLY A 113 -0.71 9.38 -0.98
CA GLY A 113 -1.94 10.04 -1.42
C GLY A 113 -3.06 9.06 -1.75
N ILE A 114 -2.73 7.95 -2.44
CA ILE A 114 -3.68 6.87 -2.75
C ILE A 114 -4.17 6.20 -1.45
N ALA A 115 -3.26 5.91 -0.51
CA ALA A 115 -3.59 5.31 0.78
C ALA A 115 -4.55 6.19 1.60
N ALA A 116 -4.41 7.52 1.52
CA ALA A 116 -5.28 8.48 2.20
C ALA A 116 -6.75 8.42 1.74
N LEU A 117 -7.01 7.91 0.53
CA LEU A 117 -8.37 7.74 -0.02
C LEU A 117 -9.18 6.65 0.72
N ALA A 118 -8.54 5.83 1.54
CA ALA A 118 -9.26 4.82 2.30
C ALA A 118 -10.23 5.44 3.31
N SER A 119 -11.35 4.75 3.54
CA SER A 119 -12.50 5.30 4.28
C SER A 119 -12.30 5.44 5.78
N THR A 120 -11.29 4.80 6.37
CA THR A 120 -11.03 4.84 7.82
C THR A 120 -9.56 5.08 8.10
N GLY A 121 -9.25 5.75 9.22
CA GLY A 121 -7.87 5.99 9.66
C GLY A 121 -7.04 4.71 9.73
N TRP A 122 -7.62 3.63 10.28
CA TRP A 122 -6.96 2.32 10.34
C TRP A 122 -6.58 1.76 8.97
N ARG A 123 -7.46 1.89 7.96
CA ARG A 123 -7.15 1.42 6.60
C ARG A 123 -6.09 2.28 5.92
N ARG A 124 -6.07 3.59 6.18
CA ARG A 124 -5.03 4.51 5.68
C ARG A 124 -3.66 4.15 6.25
N LEU A 125 -3.60 3.95 7.57
CA LEU A 125 -2.42 3.48 8.27
C LEU A 125 -1.95 2.14 7.72
N GLY A 126 -2.86 1.16 7.64
CA GLY A 126 -2.56 -0.18 7.14
C GLY A 126 -2.07 -0.19 5.70
N LEU A 127 -2.65 0.63 4.82
CA LEU A 127 -2.18 0.79 3.45
C LEU A 127 -0.81 1.45 3.40
N GLY A 128 -0.58 2.52 4.17
CA GLY A 128 0.72 3.20 4.23
C GLY A 128 1.85 2.24 4.63
N VAL A 129 1.64 1.46 5.69
CA VAL A 129 2.61 0.43 6.14
C VAL A 129 2.77 -0.66 5.07
N ALA A 130 1.67 -1.25 4.60
CA ALA A 130 1.74 -2.37 3.65
C ALA A 130 2.37 -1.95 2.32
N GLY A 131 2.06 -0.76 1.80
CA GLY A 131 2.64 -0.24 0.57
C GLY A 131 4.14 -0.02 0.68
N PHE A 132 4.62 0.51 1.81
CA PHE A 132 6.06 0.64 2.03
C PHE A 132 6.74 -0.73 2.12
N LEU A 133 6.17 -1.70 2.85
CA LEU A 133 6.75 -3.05 2.95
C LEU A 133 6.82 -3.77 1.59
N TRP A 134 5.82 -3.56 0.73
CA TRP A 134 5.86 -4.05 -0.66
C TRP A 134 6.94 -3.37 -1.50
N LEU A 135 7.13 -2.07 -1.32
CA LEU A 135 8.19 -1.33 -2.01
C LEU A 135 9.57 -1.79 -1.56
N ALA A 136 9.80 -1.91 -0.25
CA ALA A 136 11.08 -2.37 0.30
C ALA A 136 11.40 -3.81 -0.13
N ALA A 137 10.40 -4.71 -0.12
CA ALA A 137 10.58 -6.06 -0.64
C ALA A 137 10.92 -6.07 -2.15
N ALA A 138 10.38 -5.13 -2.93
CA ALA A 138 10.74 -4.97 -4.33
C ALA A 138 12.17 -4.45 -4.51
N GLU A 139 12.63 -3.49 -3.70
CA GLU A 139 14.03 -3.05 -3.70
C GLU A 139 14.96 -4.24 -3.42
N VAL A 140 14.68 -5.02 -2.36
CA VAL A 140 15.45 -6.21 -2.00
C VAL A 140 15.47 -7.28 -3.11
N THR A 141 14.33 -7.54 -3.75
CA THR A 141 14.22 -8.59 -4.78
C THR A 141 14.70 -8.17 -6.16
N THR A 142 14.77 -6.87 -6.44
CA THR A 142 15.20 -6.37 -7.75
C THR A 142 16.60 -5.75 -7.73
N GLY A 143 17.13 -5.41 -6.56
CA GLY A 143 18.38 -4.66 -6.40
C GLY A 143 18.32 -3.23 -6.95
N HIS A 144 17.13 -2.72 -7.27
CA HIS A 144 16.96 -1.36 -7.79
C HIS A 144 16.48 -0.41 -6.69
N ASP A 145 16.99 0.82 -6.70
CA ASP A 145 16.55 1.84 -5.76
C ASP A 145 15.23 2.48 -6.22
N LEU A 146 14.14 2.15 -5.51
CA LEU A 146 12.79 2.59 -5.84
C LEU A 146 12.38 3.83 -5.03
N LEU A 147 12.87 3.95 -3.80
CA LEU A 147 12.69 5.12 -2.93
C LEU A 147 13.98 5.49 -2.21
N PHE A 148 14.48 4.61 -1.34
CA PHE A 148 15.71 4.84 -0.55
C PHE A 148 16.80 3.81 -0.88
N GLY A 149 16.47 2.75 -1.60
CA GLY A 149 17.38 1.65 -1.88
C GLY A 149 17.31 0.54 -0.84
N VAL A 150 18.17 -0.45 -1.04
CA VAL A 150 18.26 -1.63 -0.18
C VAL A 150 18.92 -1.24 1.16
N ALA A 151 18.45 -1.82 2.26
CA ALA A 151 19.01 -1.58 3.59
C ALA A 151 20.42 -2.17 3.72
N GLU A 152 21.31 -1.47 4.42
CA GLU A 152 22.65 -1.95 4.72
C GLU A 152 22.60 -3.30 5.45
N GLY A 153 23.51 -4.20 5.06
CA GLY A 153 23.57 -5.57 5.56
C GLY A 153 22.64 -6.53 4.81
N THR A 154 21.81 -6.06 3.88
CA THR A 154 21.15 -6.96 2.92
C THR A 154 22.15 -7.41 1.86
N LEU A 155 22.31 -8.73 1.71
CA LEU A 155 23.17 -9.31 0.68
C LEU A 155 22.51 -9.28 -0.70
N GLU A 156 23.33 -9.45 -1.75
CA GLU A 156 22.83 -9.54 -3.12
C GLU A 156 21.86 -10.71 -3.25
N ARG A 157 20.86 -10.55 -4.13
CA ARG A 157 19.79 -11.55 -4.30
C ARG A 157 20.32 -12.96 -4.55
N GLY A 158 21.40 -13.10 -5.32
CA GLY A 158 22.00 -14.40 -5.64
C GLY A 158 22.48 -15.19 -4.42
N ASP A 159 22.82 -14.51 -3.33
CA ASP A 159 23.38 -15.13 -2.12
C ASP A 159 22.29 -15.79 -1.24
N TRP A 160 21.05 -15.32 -1.34
CA TRP A 160 19.97 -15.76 -0.44
C TRP A 160 18.72 -16.30 -1.15
N GLU A 161 18.53 -16.07 -2.45
CA GLU A 161 17.25 -16.36 -3.11
C GLU A 161 16.83 -17.83 -3.12
N THR A 162 17.79 -18.76 -3.01
CA THR A 162 17.57 -20.21 -3.00
C THR A 162 17.37 -20.78 -1.59
N SER A 163 17.73 -20.05 -0.53
CA SER A 163 17.70 -20.53 0.85
C SER A 163 16.82 -19.64 1.74
N ALA A 164 15.76 -20.23 2.30
CA ALA A 164 14.89 -19.50 3.25
C ALA A 164 15.65 -19.05 4.50
N GLY A 165 16.65 -19.82 4.97
CA GLY A 165 17.46 -19.45 6.12
C GLY A 165 18.37 -18.24 5.83
N ALA A 166 19.02 -18.24 4.66
CA ALA A 166 19.81 -17.10 4.20
C ALA A 166 18.91 -15.88 4.00
N ALA A 167 17.77 -16.02 3.33
CA ALA A 167 16.82 -14.91 3.14
C ALA A 167 16.33 -14.34 4.47
N ALA A 168 16.13 -15.17 5.50
CA ALA A 168 15.74 -14.69 6.81
C ALA A 168 16.84 -13.82 7.44
N GLY A 169 18.10 -14.25 7.42
CA GLY A 169 19.23 -13.55 8.03
C GLY A 169 19.76 -12.37 7.22
N ASP A 170 19.78 -12.52 5.89
CA ASP A 170 20.54 -11.67 4.97
C ASP A 170 19.64 -10.77 4.10
N ALA A 171 18.30 -10.90 4.18
CA ALA A 171 17.37 -10.05 3.46
C ALA A 171 16.25 -9.50 4.35
N VAL A 172 15.58 -10.37 5.11
CA VAL A 172 14.44 -9.98 5.95
C VAL A 172 14.90 -9.32 7.25
N LEU A 173 15.86 -9.91 7.96
CA LEU A 173 16.28 -9.40 9.26
C LEU A 173 16.87 -7.98 9.18
N PRO A 174 17.76 -7.63 8.22
CA PRO A 174 18.27 -6.27 8.09
C PRO A 174 17.15 -5.26 7.85
N LEU A 175 16.13 -5.61 7.07
CA LEU A 175 14.97 -4.77 6.84
C LEU A 175 14.15 -4.51 8.13
N LEU A 176 14.07 -5.49 9.03
CA LEU A 176 13.27 -5.41 10.25
C LEU A 176 14.03 -4.84 11.47
N SER A 177 15.36 -4.97 11.49
CA SER A 177 16.20 -4.54 12.61
C SER A 177 16.82 -3.15 12.40
N SER A 178 16.89 -2.67 11.16
CA SER A 178 17.42 -1.36 10.81
C SER A 178 16.38 -0.23 10.98
N PRO A 179 16.82 1.04 10.99
CA PRO A 179 15.92 2.18 10.87
C PRO A 179 15.12 2.22 9.55
N ALA A 180 15.30 1.26 8.63
CA ALA A 180 14.59 1.18 7.35
C ALA A 180 13.06 1.01 7.48
N LEU A 181 12.53 0.73 8.68
CA LEU A 181 11.09 0.76 8.95
C LEU A 181 10.54 2.16 9.27
N ALA A 182 11.39 3.16 9.53
CA ALA A 182 10.96 4.53 9.81
C ALA A 182 10.11 5.15 8.68
N PRO A 183 10.45 4.96 7.38
CA PRO A 183 9.59 5.39 6.29
C PRO A 183 8.19 4.77 6.31
N ALA A 184 8.02 3.53 6.78
CA ALA A 184 6.70 2.90 6.93
C ALA A 184 5.81 3.70 7.89
N ALA A 185 6.38 4.14 9.02
CA ALA A 185 5.67 4.98 10.00
C ALA A 185 5.33 6.36 9.43
N VAL A 186 6.26 6.98 8.69
CA VAL A 186 6.02 8.26 8.00
C VAL A 186 4.90 8.13 6.96
N TRP A 187 4.96 7.12 6.10
CA TRP A 187 3.92 6.85 5.10
C TRP A 187 2.56 6.63 5.75
N ALA A 188 2.51 5.83 6.81
CA ALA A 188 1.28 5.56 7.54
C ALA A 188 0.69 6.83 8.20
N GLY A 189 1.52 7.61 8.88
CA GLY A 189 1.12 8.87 9.52
C GLY A 189 0.61 9.89 8.51
N PHE A 190 1.36 10.11 7.43
CA PHE A 190 0.98 11.06 6.39
C PHE A 190 -0.28 10.63 5.63
N ALA A 191 -0.51 9.33 5.40
CA ALA A 191 -1.76 8.84 4.82
C ALA A 191 -2.97 9.15 5.72
N VAL A 192 -2.82 9.01 7.04
CA VAL A 192 -3.86 9.36 8.02
C VAL A 192 -4.10 10.88 8.04
N VAL A 193 -3.03 11.68 8.15
CA VAL A 193 -3.10 13.15 8.20
C VAL A 193 -3.78 13.71 6.95
N LEU A 194 -3.38 13.28 5.75
CA LEU A 194 -3.95 13.79 4.51
C LEU A 194 -5.45 13.55 4.42
N GLY A 195 -5.88 12.31 4.66
CA GLY A 195 -7.30 11.99 4.56
C GLY A 195 -8.14 12.59 5.70
N LEU A 196 -7.52 13.08 6.78
CA LEU A 196 -8.21 13.84 7.84
C LEU A 196 -8.27 15.33 7.52
N ALA A 197 -7.23 15.86 6.87
CA ALA A 197 -7.09 17.25 6.50
C ALA A 197 -7.95 17.62 5.28
N VAL A 198 -7.92 16.78 4.24
CA VAL A 198 -8.62 16.99 2.97
C VAL A 198 -9.97 16.25 3.00
N ARG A 199 -11.06 17.00 3.18
CA ARG A 199 -12.42 16.43 3.36
C ARG A 199 -13.46 16.92 2.37
N GLY A 200 -13.11 17.86 1.48
CA GLY A 200 -14.04 18.38 0.48
C GLY A 200 -15.01 19.43 1.05
N ARG A 201 -14.76 19.95 2.26
CA ARG A 201 -15.66 20.93 2.88
C ARG A 201 -15.46 22.33 2.28
N TRP A 202 -14.22 22.70 1.96
CA TRP A 202 -13.82 24.02 1.46
C TRP A 202 -12.61 23.85 0.53
N ALA A 203 -12.81 24.06 -0.78
CA ALA A 203 -11.76 23.81 -1.76
C ALA A 203 -10.45 24.57 -1.49
N ALA A 204 -10.54 25.84 -1.07
CA ALA A 204 -9.37 26.64 -0.72
C ALA A 204 -8.60 26.06 0.48
N LEU A 205 -9.31 25.58 1.51
CA LEU A 205 -8.69 24.95 2.68
C LEU A 205 -8.07 23.60 2.32
N ASP A 206 -8.77 22.79 1.52
CA ASP A 206 -8.26 21.49 1.05
C ASP A 206 -6.98 21.67 0.20
N LEU A 207 -6.92 22.71 -0.64
CA LEU A 207 -5.71 23.07 -1.41
C LEU A 207 -4.56 23.50 -0.50
N LEU A 208 -4.82 24.36 0.49
CA LEU A 208 -3.80 24.83 1.44
C LEU A 208 -3.26 23.67 2.30
N LEU A 209 -4.15 22.84 2.83
CA LEU A 209 -3.76 21.67 3.63
C LEU A 209 -3.06 20.60 2.79
N GLY A 210 -3.50 20.40 1.54
CA GLY A 210 -2.83 19.53 0.59
C GLY A 210 -1.41 20.02 0.28
N ALA A 211 -1.23 21.31 0.02
CA ALA A 211 0.10 21.90 -0.21
C ALA A 211 1.01 21.79 1.03
N ALA A 212 0.49 22.09 2.22
CA ALA A 212 1.23 21.93 3.47
C ALA A 212 1.64 20.46 3.71
N TRP A 213 0.77 19.52 3.37
CA TRP A 213 1.05 18.10 3.45
C TRP A 213 2.16 17.67 2.47
N VAL A 214 2.15 18.18 1.23
CA VAL A 214 3.22 17.91 0.24
C VAL A 214 4.57 18.37 0.78
N VAL A 215 4.65 19.61 1.27
CA VAL A 215 5.89 20.15 1.86
C VAL A 215 6.33 19.31 3.05
N GLY A 216 5.40 18.96 3.95
CA GLY A 216 5.70 18.13 5.12
C GLY A 216 6.24 16.76 4.74
N LEU A 217 5.71 16.11 3.70
CA LEU A 217 6.16 14.79 3.27
C LEU A 217 7.55 14.86 2.64
N VAL A 218 7.81 15.88 1.80
CA VAL A 218 9.14 16.11 1.21
C VAL A 218 10.19 16.36 2.31
N VAL A 219 9.86 17.19 3.31
CA VAL A 219 10.75 17.45 4.45
C VAL A 219 10.97 16.18 5.28
N ALA A 220 9.92 15.39 5.54
CA ALA A 220 10.04 14.13 6.26
C ALA A 220 10.90 13.11 5.49
N HIS A 221 10.81 13.04 4.16
CA HIS A 221 11.69 12.21 3.34
C HIS A 221 13.14 12.69 3.33
N GLY A 222 13.38 14.01 3.37
CA GLY A 222 14.73 14.55 3.56
C GLY A 222 15.33 14.15 4.91
N ALA A 223 14.57 14.32 5.99
CA ALA A 223 15.01 13.92 7.33
C ALA A 223 15.21 12.40 7.47
N LEU A 224 14.40 11.59 6.77
CA LEU A 224 14.62 10.15 6.67
C LEU A 224 15.89 9.83 5.89
N GLY A 225 16.18 10.56 4.82
CA GLY A 225 17.44 10.47 4.08
C GLY A 225 18.64 10.70 5.00
N ASP A 226 18.63 11.78 5.78
CA ASP A 226 19.68 12.07 6.77
C ASP A 226 19.82 10.96 7.83
N LEU A 227 18.69 10.42 8.31
CA LEU A 227 18.66 9.31 9.28
C LEU A 227 19.22 8.01 8.70
N LEU A 228 18.96 7.76 7.42
CA LEU A 228 19.30 6.53 6.71
C LEU A 228 20.60 6.64 5.92
N ALA A 229 21.24 7.81 5.85
CA ALA A 229 22.46 8.05 5.08
C ALA A 229 23.61 7.12 5.48
N ALA A 230 23.63 6.66 6.73
CA ALA A 230 24.62 5.69 7.20
C ALA A 230 24.30 4.24 6.79
N THR A 231 23.06 3.93 6.39
CA THR A 231 22.54 2.56 6.26
C THR A 231 21.80 2.30 4.94
N THR A 232 21.82 3.20 3.97
CA THR A 232 21.14 3.05 2.66
C THR A 232 21.93 3.76 1.57
N GLU A 233 21.75 3.32 0.32
CA GLU A 233 22.47 3.87 -0.86
C GLU A 233 22.05 5.30 -1.21
N LEU A 234 20.76 5.66 -1.00
CA LEU A 234 20.25 6.98 -1.36
C LEU A 234 20.09 7.89 -0.14
N GLU A 235 20.90 8.95 -0.09
CA GLU A 235 20.73 10.06 0.85
C GLU A 235 19.42 10.83 0.62
N GLN A 236 18.80 10.72 -0.56
CA GLN A 236 17.57 11.43 -0.89
C GLN A 236 16.53 10.52 -1.51
N ALA A 237 15.30 10.58 -1.00
CA ALA A 237 14.19 9.79 -1.49
C ALA A 237 13.90 10.06 -2.98
N ARG A 238 14.04 9.03 -3.81
CA ARG A 238 13.79 9.11 -5.25
C ARG A 238 12.34 9.53 -5.50
N GLY A 239 12.18 10.64 -6.22
CA GLY A 239 10.85 11.14 -6.59
C GLY A 239 10.08 11.83 -5.46
N ALA A 240 10.72 12.24 -4.36
CA ALA A 240 10.09 12.89 -3.21
C ALA A 240 9.08 13.99 -3.61
N VAL A 241 9.55 14.97 -4.39
CA VAL A 241 8.74 16.15 -4.76
C VAL A 241 7.60 15.77 -5.71
N ALA A 242 7.91 15.09 -6.83
CA ALA A 242 6.92 14.75 -7.85
C ALA A 242 5.85 13.78 -7.30
N GLY A 243 6.28 12.74 -6.58
CA GLY A 243 5.40 11.77 -5.94
C GLY A 243 4.50 12.43 -4.89
N ALA A 244 5.05 13.26 -4.00
CA ALA A 244 4.25 13.95 -3.00
C ALA A 244 3.23 14.90 -3.64
N ALA A 245 3.65 15.70 -4.62
CA ALA A 245 2.76 16.63 -5.34
C ALA A 245 1.59 15.91 -6.02
N LEU A 246 1.85 14.81 -6.74
CA LEU A 246 0.81 14.00 -7.37
C LEU A 246 -0.09 13.31 -6.34
N GLY A 247 0.47 12.82 -5.23
CA GLY A 247 -0.30 12.24 -4.13
C GLY A 247 -1.28 13.24 -3.50
N GLY A 248 -0.81 14.47 -3.24
CA GLY A 248 -1.66 15.57 -2.76
C GLY A 248 -2.76 15.92 -3.75
N LEU A 249 -2.43 16.02 -5.04
CA LEU A 249 -3.40 16.30 -6.11
C LEU A 249 -4.48 15.22 -6.19
N VAL A 250 -4.11 13.93 -6.13
CA VAL A 250 -5.06 12.81 -6.12
C VAL A 250 -6.04 12.92 -4.95
N ALA A 251 -5.55 13.24 -3.75
CA ALA A 251 -6.42 13.37 -2.58
C ALA A 251 -7.39 14.57 -2.68
N VAL A 252 -6.89 15.74 -3.12
CA VAL A 252 -7.72 16.94 -3.28
C VAL A 252 -8.77 16.76 -4.37
N THR A 253 -8.39 16.21 -5.52
CA THR A 253 -9.33 15.97 -6.63
C THR A 253 -10.41 14.95 -6.25
N ALA A 254 -10.04 13.87 -5.55
CA ALA A 254 -11.00 12.89 -5.05
C ALA A 254 -12.00 13.53 -4.05
N ALA A 255 -11.51 14.40 -3.16
CA ALA A 255 -12.37 15.10 -2.20
C ALA A 255 -13.31 16.11 -2.86
N ALA A 256 -12.87 16.77 -3.95
CA ALA A 256 -13.69 17.71 -4.71
C ALA A 256 -14.85 17.03 -5.48
N ILE A 257 -14.66 15.76 -5.89
CA ILE A 257 -15.67 14.99 -6.64
C ILE A 257 -16.66 14.29 -5.68
N ALA A 258 -16.27 14.06 -4.42
CA ALA A 258 -17.12 13.39 -3.45
C ALA A 258 -18.42 14.18 -3.22
N PRO A 259 -19.60 13.53 -3.25
CA PRO A 259 -20.86 14.22 -3.01
C PRO A 259 -20.83 14.87 -1.62
N PRO A 260 -21.35 16.11 -1.46
CA PRO A 260 -21.55 16.68 -0.14
C PRO A 260 -22.37 15.68 0.67
N LEU A 261 -21.93 15.38 1.90
CA LEU A 261 -22.78 14.66 2.83
C LEU A 261 -24.06 15.48 2.93
N LYS A 262 -25.13 15.00 2.29
CA LYS A 262 -26.47 15.53 2.51
C LYS A 262 -26.66 15.37 4.00
N ASP A 263 -26.55 16.47 4.73
CA ASP A 263 -27.03 16.59 6.09
C ASP A 263 -28.41 15.99 6.03
N SER A 264 -28.49 14.75 6.51
CA SER A 264 -29.73 14.02 6.59
C SER A 264 -30.43 14.79 7.67
N ALA A 265 -31.18 15.79 7.19
CA ALA A 265 -31.98 16.69 7.96
C ALA A 265 -32.50 15.86 9.10
N ARG A 266 -32.00 16.18 10.29
CA ARG A 266 -32.54 15.76 11.56
C ARG A 266 -34.02 16.08 11.44
N LYS A 267 -34.82 15.15 10.90
CA LYS A 267 -36.26 15.31 10.83
C LYS A 267 -36.62 15.55 12.28
N PRO A 268 -37.11 16.74 12.64
CA PRO A 268 -37.52 16.98 14.01
C PRO A 268 -38.51 15.87 14.31
N ASN A 269 -38.20 15.04 15.30
CA ASN A 269 -39.07 13.94 15.69
C ASN A 269 -40.42 14.59 16.04
N PRO A 270 -41.50 14.38 15.27
CA PRO A 270 -42.76 15.09 15.50
C PRO A 270 -43.55 14.56 16.71
N SER A 271 -42.91 13.82 17.63
CA SER A 271 -43.59 13.08 18.69
C SER A 271 -43.39 13.64 20.11
N HIS A 272 -43.45 14.96 20.30
CA HIS A 272 -43.79 15.52 21.61
C HIS A 272 -44.98 16.46 21.48
N PRO A 273 -46.22 15.97 21.72
CA PRO A 273 -47.33 16.87 21.96
C PRO A 273 -47.00 17.69 23.21
N VAL A 274 -46.91 19.01 23.03
CA VAL A 274 -46.85 19.98 24.12
C VAL A 274 -48.15 19.84 24.90
N SER A 275 -48.10 19.18 26.06
CA SER A 275 -49.21 19.16 26.99
C SER A 275 -49.35 20.58 27.57
N SER A 276 -50.24 21.35 26.95
CA SER A 276 -50.73 22.61 27.48
C SER A 276 -51.52 22.31 28.76
N LYS A 277 -50.88 22.42 29.92
CA LYS A 277 -51.59 22.57 31.19
C LYS A 277 -52.24 23.95 31.18
N THR A 278 -53.50 23.98 30.76
CA THR A 278 -54.45 25.05 31.07
C THR A 278 -54.57 25.17 32.58
N ALA A 279 -54.07 26.30 33.09
CA ALA A 279 -54.49 26.86 34.36
C ALA A 279 -55.96 27.27 34.24
N LEU A 280 -56.75 26.96 35.26
CA LEU A 280 -58.01 27.61 35.57
C LEU A 280 -58.12 27.74 37.11
N PRO A 281 -58.89 28.74 37.58
CA PRO A 281 -58.58 29.60 38.72
C PRO A 281 -58.87 29.03 40.11
#